data_AF-A0A1A1YRS3-F1
#
_entry.id   AF-A0A1A1YRS3-F1
#
_cell.length_a   1.000
_cell.length_b   1.000
_cell.length_c   1.000
_cell.angle_alpha   90.00
_cell.angle_beta   90.00
_cell.angle_gamma   90.00
#
_symmetry.space_group_name_H-M   'P 1'
#
loop_
_entity.id
_entity.type
_entity.pdbx_description
1 polymer ?
#
loop_
_entity_poly.entity_id
_entity_poly.type
_entity_poly.pdbx_seq_one_letter_code
_entity_poly.pdbx_strand_id
1 'polypeptide(L)'
;MYVPKGLINLLSEHVRTQVPGDDPDRWLFRGEAGNPVHQNSVGYLWRKAKSIAGVDYRLHDLRHFLASGLIEAGCGVVMVQRPMGHKSATATLNTYAHRWPKAEDKTRKAAAVLFAAMGAEERAATR
;
A
#
# COMPACT_ATOMS: atom_id res chain seq x y z
N MET A 1 2.32 -10.58 4.11
CA MET A 1 2.25 -9.12 3.88
C MET A 1 3.62 -8.56 4.17
N TYR A 2 4.21 -7.75 3.28
CA TYR A 2 5.50 -7.11 3.58
C TYR A 2 5.24 -5.81 4.33
N VAL A 3 5.77 -5.72 5.55
CA VAL A 3 5.53 -4.60 6.46
C VAL A 3 6.88 -3.94 6.76
N PRO A 4 7.00 -2.60 6.70
CA PRO A 4 8.26 -1.92 7.02
C PRO A 4 8.71 -2.20 8.45
N LYS A 5 10.04 -2.35 8.65
CA LYS A 5 10.63 -2.57 9.98
C LYS A 5 10.21 -1.51 11.00
N GLY A 6 10.10 -0.24 10.58
CA GLY A 6 9.63 0.84 11.44
C GLY A 6 8.21 0.63 11.99
N LEU A 7 7.30 0.09 11.17
CA LEU A 7 5.95 -0.24 11.62
C LEU A 7 5.94 -1.45 12.55
N ILE A 8 6.78 -2.45 12.28
CA ILE A 8 6.97 -3.59 13.20
C ILE A 8 7.45 -3.08 14.56
N ASN A 9 8.46 -2.23 14.60
CA ASN A 9 8.98 -1.66 15.85
C ASN A 9 7.90 -0.89 16.63
N LEU A 10 7.10 -0.07 15.92
CA LEU A 10 6.02 0.70 16.53
C LEU A 10 4.93 -0.22 17.10
N LEU A 11 4.56 -1.27 16.38
CA LEU A 11 3.59 -2.26 16.86
C LEU A 11 4.14 -3.08 18.04
N SER A 12 5.42 -3.47 18.01
CA SER A 12 6.07 -4.15 19.11
C SER A 12 6.08 -3.30 20.39
N GLU A 13 6.35 -2.00 20.26
CA GLU A 13 6.32 -1.07 21.38
C GLU A 13 4.89 -0.86 21.93
N HIS A 14 3.90 -0.78 21.04
CA HIS A 14 2.49 -0.75 21.43
C HIS A 14 2.08 -2.03 22.19
N VAL A 15 2.49 -3.21 21.71
CA VAL A 15 2.23 -4.48 22.40
C VAL A 15 2.87 -4.48 23.79
N ARG A 16 4.12 -4.05 23.88
CA ARG A 16 4.86 -4.01 25.15
C ARG A 16 4.22 -3.08 26.19
N THR A 17 3.68 -1.94 25.76
CA THR A 17 3.23 -0.87 26.67
C THR A 17 1.73 -0.84 26.91
N GLN A 18 0.92 -1.17 25.90
CA GLN A 18 -0.53 -1.01 25.95
C GLN A 18 -1.27 -2.33 26.09
N VAL A 19 -0.72 -3.42 25.55
CA VAL A 19 -1.36 -4.75 25.56
C VAL A 19 -0.35 -5.86 25.89
N PRO A 20 0.30 -5.83 27.07
CA PRO A 20 1.32 -6.83 27.44
C PRO A 20 0.73 -8.24 27.61
N GLY A 21 1.58 -9.26 27.49
CA GLY A 21 1.22 -10.69 27.57
C GLY A 21 1.57 -11.47 26.29
N ASP A 22 1.13 -12.72 26.20
CA ASP A 22 1.46 -13.69 25.15
C ASP A 22 0.25 -14.38 24.51
N ASP A 23 -0.98 -14.06 24.97
CA ASP A 23 -2.22 -14.57 24.39
C ASP A 23 -2.32 -14.26 22.88
N PRO A 24 -2.40 -15.26 22.00
CA PRO A 24 -2.46 -15.09 20.55
C PRO A 24 -3.82 -14.57 20.06
N ASP A 25 -4.90 -14.79 20.81
CA ASP A 25 -6.27 -14.45 20.39
C ASP A 25 -6.69 -13.04 20.79
N ARG A 26 -5.81 -12.33 21.50
CA ARG A 26 -6.08 -10.96 21.92
C ARG A 26 -6.08 -9.96 20.77
N TRP A 27 -6.95 -8.97 20.89
CA TRP A 27 -6.91 -7.80 20.01
C TRP A 27 -5.67 -6.93 20.27
N LEU A 28 -4.98 -6.53 19.19
CA LEU A 28 -3.88 -5.57 19.22
C LEU A 28 -4.34 -4.17 19.65
N PHE A 29 -5.52 -3.77 19.19
CA PHE A 29 -6.17 -2.51 19.57
C PHE A 29 -7.42 -2.85 20.36
N ARG A 30 -7.36 -2.65 21.68
CA ARG A 30 -8.45 -2.98 22.62
C ARG A 30 -9.31 -1.76 22.88
N GLY A 31 -10.63 -1.96 22.82
CA GLY A 31 -11.63 -1.10 23.42
C GLY A 31 -11.85 -1.50 24.89
N GLU A 32 -13.05 -1.22 25.39
CA GLU A 32 -13.42 -1.54 26.76
C GLU A 32 -13.54 -3.05 27.00
N ALA A 33 -13.19 -3.50 28.21
CA ALA A 33 -13.31 -4.89 28.66
C ALA A 33 -12.64 -5.94 27.76
N GLY A 34 -11.57 -5.57 27.04
CA GLY A 34 -10.83 -6.50 26.18
C GLY A 34 -11.43 -6.76 24.80
N ASN A 35 -12.55 -6.11 24.48
CA ASN A 35 -13.19 -6.17 23.16
C ASN A 35 -12.39 -5.38 22.11
N PRO A 36 -12.61 -5.61 20.80
CA PRO A 36 -12.00 -4.78 19.77
C PRO A 36 -12.55 -3.34 19.83
N VAL A 37 -11.74 -2.38 19.39
CA VAL A 37 -12.19 -0.98 19.30
C VAL A 37 -13.39 -0.87 18.35
N HIS A 38 -14.47 -0.29 18.83
CA HIS A 38 -15.66 -0.04 18.03
C HIS A 38 -15.40 1.03 16.94
N GLN A 39 -16.03 0.90 15.77
CA GLN A 39 -15.83 1.80 14.64
C GLN A 39 -16.09 3.28 14.99
N ASN A 40 -17.12 3.56 15.79
CA ASN A 40 -17.42 4.93 16.23
C ASN A 40 -16.31 5.52 17.10
N SER A 41 -15.66 4.69 17.92
CA SER A 41 -14.52 5.10 18.76
C SER A 41 -13.33 5.46 17.88
N VAL A 42 -13.05 4.67 16.83
CA VAL A 42 -12.02 5.02 15.84
C VAL A 42 -12.34 6.35 15.16
N GLY A 43 -13.60 6.56 14.76
CA GLY A 43 -14.04 7.83 14.16
C GLY A 43 -13.87 9.03 15.09
N TYR A 44 -14.17 8.87 16.38
CA TYR A 44 -13.94 9.89 17.40
C TYR A 44 -12.45 10.21 17.58
N LEU A 45 -11.62 9.17 17.73
CA LEU A 45 -10.17 9.32 17.85
C LEU A 45 -9.57 10.01 16.62
N TRP A 46 -10.03 9.66 15.42
CA TRP A 46 -9.62 10.33 14.19
C TRP A 46 -9.97 11.82 14.17
N ARG A 47 -11.20 12.19 14.57
CA ARG A 47 -11.62 13.60 14.68
C ARG A 47 -10.75 14.38 15.66
N LYS A 48 -10.38 13.76 16.79
CA LYS A 48 -9.45 14.37 17.76
C LYS A 48 -8.05 14.53 17.16
N ALA A 49 -7.53 13.49 16.53
CA ALA A 49 -6.19 13.50 15.91
C ALA A 49 -6.07 14.57 14.82
N LYS A 50 -7.04 14.67 13.91
CA LYS A 50 -7.02 15.67 12.83
C LYS A 50 -7.15 17.11 13.37
N SER A 51 -7.91 17.31 14.46
CA SER A 51 -8.03 18.60 15.12
C SER A 51 -6.71 19.03 15.76
N ILE A 52 -5.99 18.11 16.40
CA ILE A 52 -4.65 18.37 16.96
C ILE A 52 -3.64 18.66 15.86
N ALA A 53 -3.70 17.92 14.75
CA ALA A 53 -2.79 18.08 13.62
C ALA A 53 -3.13 19.28 12.72
N GLY A 54 -4.28 19.94 12.91
CA GLY A 54 -4.71 21.08 12.09
C GLY A 54 -5.02 20.71 10.64
N VAL A 55 -5.49 19.49 10.38
CA VAL A 55 -5.78 19.00 9.02
C VAL A 55 -7.23 18.57 8.85
N ASP A 56 -7.76 18.68 7.63
CA ASP A 56 -9.12 18.28 7.31
C ASP A 56 -9.16 17.08 6.33
N TYR A 57 -8.85 15.89 6.85
CA TYR A 57 -8.93 14.64 6.09
C TYR A 57 -9.87 13.63 6.74
N ARG A 58 -10.38 12.68 5.95
CA ARG A 58 -11.08 11.48 6.41
C ARG A 58 -10.07 10.38 6.69
N LEU A 59 -10.42 9.45 7.58
CA LEU A 59 -9.54 8.32 7.89
C LEU A 59 -9.20 7.48 6.65
N HIS A 60 -10.16 7.35 5.72
CA HIS A 60 -9.95 6.61 4.47
C HIS A 60 -8.95 7.30 3.54
N ASP A 61 -8.70 8.59 3.68
CA ASP A 61 -7.74 9.31 2.84
C ASP A 61 -6.31 8.85 3.13
N LEU A 62 -6.02 8.29 4.31
CA LEU A 62 -4.74 7.62 4.60
C LEU A 62 -4.51 6.41 3.68
N ARG A 63 -5.58 5.68 3.32
CA ARG A 63 -5.50 4.56 2.39
C ARG A 63 -5.23 5.06 0.96
N HIS A 64 -5.85 6.17 0.56
CA HIS A 64 -5.55 6.83 -0.71
C HIS A 64 -4.12 7.37 -0.78
N PHE A 65 -3.62 7.93 0.33
CA PHE A 65 -2.24 8.38 0.45
C PHE A 65 -1.25 7.22 0.25
N LEU A 66 -1.48 6.08 0.92
CA LEU A 66 -0.65 4.89 0.73
C LEU A 66 -0.68 4.40 -0.73
N ALA A 67 -1.86 4.30 -1.35
CA ALA A 67 -1.97 3.86 -2.74
C ALA A 67 -1.19 4.80 -3.68
N SER A 68 -1.39 6.10 -3.52
CA SER A 68 -0.74 7.13 -4.32
C SER A 68 0.79 7.08 -4.21
N GLY A 69 1.32 7.01 -2.98
CA GLY A 69 2.76 6.93 -2.75
C GLY A 69 3.40 5.66 -3.31
N LEU A 70 2.70 4.52 -3.27
CA LEU A 70 3.20 3.29 -3.89
C LEU A 70 3.27 3.40 -5.42
N ILE A 71 2.29 4.07 -6.04
CA ILE A 71 2.27 4.30 -7.50
C ILE A 71 3.40 5.23 -7.91
N GLU A 72 3.59 6.33 -7.18
CA GLU A 72 4.69 7.28 -7.41
C GLU A 72 6.06 6.63 -7.21
N ALA A 73 6.19 5.68 -6.30
CA ALA A 73 7.38 4.84 -6.13
C ALA A 73 7.58 3.81 -7.26
N GLY A 74 6.74 3.80 -8.29
CA GLY A 74 6.84 2.91 -9.45
C GLY A 74 6.29 1.50 -9.23
N CYS A 75 5.52 1.26 -8.16
CA CYS A 75 4.93 -0.04 -7.92
C CYS A 75 3.87 -0.39 -8.98
N GLY A 76 3.87 -1.63 -9.45
CA GLY A 76 2.83 -2.15 -10.35
C GLY A 76 1.48 -2.36 -9.65
N VAL A 77 0.42 -2.49 -10.44
CA VAL A 77 -0.97 -2.61 -9.94
C VAL A 77 -1.17 -3.70 -8.88
N VAL A 78 -0.56 -4.88 -9.05
CA VAL A 78 -0.68 -6.00 -8.10
C VAL A 78 -0.03 -5.67 -6.76
N MET A 79 1.09 -4.93 -6.79
CA MET A 79 1.81 -4.51 -5.58
C MET A 79 1.02 -3.46 -4.80
N VAL A 80 0.27 -2.59 -5.48
CA VAL A 80 -0.63 -1.61 -4.85
C VAL A 80 -1.94 -2.27 -4.39
N GLN A 81 -2.49 -3.21 -5.15
CA GLN A 81 -3.74 -3.90 -4.84
C GLN A 81 -3.68 -4.67 -3.51
N ARG A 82 -2.57 -5.35 -3.23
CA ARG A 82 -2.38 -6.18 -2.03
C ARG A 82 -2.58 -5.39 -0.72
N PRO A 83 -1.88 -4.28 -0.43
CA PRO A 83 -2.10 -3.49 0.77
C PRO A 83 -3.48 -2.80 0.77
N MET A 84 -4.12 -2.64 -0.40
CA MET A 84 -5.50 -2.16 -0.50
C MET A 84 -6.55 -3.24 -0.12
N GLY A 85 -6.14 -4.50 0.05
CA GLY A 85 -7.07 -5.61 0.35
C GLY A 85 -8.12 -5.83 -0.74
N HIS A 86 -7.88 -5.33 -1.95
CA HIS A 86 -8.80 -5.47 -3.07
C HIS A 86 -8.71 -6.89 -3.63
N LYS A 87 -9.87 -7.54 -3.80
CA LYS A 87 -9.95 -8.90 -4.36
C LYS A 87 -9.51 -8.98 -5.83
N SER A 88 -9.61 -7.86 -6.56
CA SER A 88 -9.21 -7.78 -7.98
C SER A 88 -8.39 -6.53 -8.26
N ALA A 89 -7.54 -6.61 -9.29
CA ALA A 89 -6.76 -5.46 -9.77
C ALA A 89 -7.67 -4.34 -10.31
N THR A 90 -8.82 -4.71 -10.87
CA THR A 90 -9.83 -3.79 -11.40
C THR A 90 -10.29 -2.77 -10.35
N ALA A 91 -10.53 -3.19 -9.10
CA ALA A 91 -10.92 -2.26 -8.05
C ALA A 91 -9.86 -1.17 -7.78
N THR A 92 -8.58 -1.54 -7.86
CA THR A 92 -7.46 -0.59 -7.76
C THR A 92 -7.39 0.30 -9.00
N LEU A 93 -7.50 -0.27 -10.19
CA LEU A 93 -7.42 0.47 -11.46
C LEU A 93 -8.55 1.49 -11.61
N ASN A 94 -9.78 1.12 -11.23
CA ASN A 94 -10.93 2.03 -11.27
C ASN A 94 -10.70 3.32 -10.48
N THR A 95 -9.88 3.25 -9.42
CA THR A 95 -9.60 4.40 -8.55
C THR A 95 -8.33 5.14 -8.97
N TYR A 96 -7.27 4.41 -9.33
CA TYR A 96 -5.92 5.00 -9.42
C TYR A 96 -5.24 4.89 -10.78
N ALA A 97 -5.86 4.29 -11.80
CA ALA A 97 -5.21 4.09 -13.12
C ALA A 97 -4.61 5.37 -13.70
N HIS A 98 -5.26 6.52 -13.49
CA HIS A 98 -4.82 7.83 -13.97
C HIS A 98 -3.48 8.31 -13.36
N ARG A 99 -3.01 7.70 -12.26
CA ARG A 99 -1.74 8.05 -11.61
C ARG A 99 -0.55 7.27 -12.16
N TRP A 100 -0.76 6.17 -12.88
CA TRP A 100 0.37 5.46 -13.48
C TRP A 100 0.89 6.21 -14.71
N PRO A 101 2.22 6.21 -14.94
CA PRO A 101 2.79 6.71 -16.19
C PRO A 101 2.14 6.02 -17.40
N LYS A 102 1.89 6.78 -18.47
CA LYS A 102 1.31 6.24 -19.70
C LYS A 102 2.15 5.05 -20.18
N ALA A 103 1.50 3.90 -20.33
CA ALA A 103 2.16 2.65 -20.69
C ALA A 103 2.75 2.69 -22.10
N GLU A 104 2.20 3.52 -22.98
CA GLU A 104 2.53 3.57 -24.41
C GLU A 104 4.02 3.83 -24.69
N ASP A 105 4.64 4.78 -23.99
CA ASP A 105 6.07 5.09 -24.18
C ASP A 105 6.97 3.98 -23.64
N LYS A 106 6.57 3.36 -22.52
CA LYS A 106 7.34 2.27 -21.91
C LYS A 106 7.25 1.00 -22.74
N THR A 107 6.08 0.70 -23.27
CA THR A 107 5.82 -0.44 -24.17
C THR A 107 6.58 -0.27 -25.48
N ARG A 108 6.52 0.92 -26.09
CA ARG A 108 7.29 1.22 -27.32
C ARG A 108 8.78 1.03 -27.09
N LYS A 109 9.32 1.58 -26.00
CA LYS A 109 10.75 1.47 -25.68
C LYS A 109 11.16 0.02 -25.43
N ALA A 110 10.38 -0.75 -24.66
CA ALA A 110 10.65 -2.15 -24.41
C ALA A 110 10.60 -3.00 -25.69
N ALA A 111 9.58 -2.79 -26.53
CA ALA A 111 9.46 -3.47 -27.81
C ALA A 111 10.63 -3.17 -28.74
N ALA A 112 11.08 -1.90 -28.81
CA ALA A 112 12.25 -1.51 -29.60
C ALA A 112 13.53 -2.22 -29.14
N VAL A 113 13.74 -2.36 -27.83
CA VAL A 113 14.89 -3.09 -27.27
C VAL A 113 14.84 -4.58 -27.64
N LEU A 114 13.67 -5.21 -27.54
CA LEU A 114 13.48 -6.62 -27.93
C LEU A 114 13.76 -6.82 -29.43
N PHE A 115 13.23 -5.93 -30.27
CA PHE A 115 13.50 -5.96 -31.71
C PHE A 115 14.99 -5.82 -32.04
N ALA A 116 15.69 -4.90 -31.39
CA ALA A 116 17.13 -4.71 -31.60
C ALA A 116 17.94 -5.94 -31.16
N ALA A 117 17.56 -6.60 -30.07
CA ALA A 117 18.21 -7.82 -29.59
C ALA A 117 18.05 -8.99 -30.59
N MET A 118 16.85 -9.18 -31.15
CA MET A 118 16.60 -10.22 -32.16
C MET A 118 17.41 -10.01 -33.44
N GLY A 119 17.50 -8.76 -33.92
CA GLY A 119 18.29 -8.43 -35.12
C GLY A 119 19.81 -8.50 -34.93
N ALA A 120 20.30 -8.44 -33.68
CA ALA A 120 21.71 -8.60 -33.36
C ALA A 120 22.16 -10.07 -33.41
N GLU A 121 21.29 -11.01 -33.02
CA GLU A 121 21.55 -12.45 -33.11
C GLU A 121 21.61 -12.92 -34.57
N GLU A 122 20.75 -12.39 -35.43
CA GLU A 122 20.70 -12.76 -36.86
C GLU A 122 22.00 -12.33 -37.61
N ARG A 123 22.60 -11.20 -37.22
CA ARG A 123 23.91 -10.77 -37.74
C ARG A 123 25.11 -11.53 -37.17
N ALA A 124 24.98 -12.11 -35.97
CA ALA A 124 26.02 -12.94 -35.37
C ALA A 124 26.02 -14.37 -35.93
N ALA A 125 24.86 -14.89 -36.35
CA ALA A 125 24.71 -16.23 -36.93
C ALA A 125 25.09 -16.32 -38.43
N THR A 126 25.28 -15.18 -39.12
CA THR A 126 25.62 -15.11 -40.55
C THR A 126 27.12 -14.82 -40.80
N ARG A 127 27.99 -15.03 -39.80
CA ARG A 127 29.45 -14.94 -39.89
C ARG A 127 30.08 -16.26 -39.48
#